data_AF-A0AA40ZRI7-F1
#
_entry.id   AF-A0AA40ZRI7-F1
#
_cell.length_a   1.000
_cell.length_b   1.000
_cell.length_c   1.000
_cell.angle_alpha   90.00
_cell.angle_beta   90.00
_cell.angle_gamma   90.00
#
_symmetry.space_group_name_H-M   'P 1'
#
loop_
_entity.id
_entity.type
_entity.pdbx_description
1 polymer ?
#
loop_
_entity_poly.entity_id
_entity_poly.type
_entity_poly.pdbx_seq_one_letter_code
_entity_poly.pdbx_strand_id
1 'polypeptide(L)'
;MQLINTFTKGLKPLTLAAASLLVAPANAYSDIDKYSKVTSVMQKTESSNYLLNIDDREEMFMLNKRKFQCHLEKWQEDTMFTSSISDIIEHKDFQAIIAMGKKAVPFILDEIEYEPSHLVWALNIIYGKKITNRNNATIADACKLWVKILRS
;
A
#
# COMPACT_ATOMS: atom_id res chain seq x y z
N MET A 1 -2.64 14.94 62.34
CA MET A 1 -3.23 15.40 61.05
C MET A 1 -2.80 14.38 60.00
N GLN A 2 -3.64 13.39 59.67
CA GLN A 2 -4.66 13.42 58.60
C GLN A 2 -4.09 13.82 57.23
N LEU A 3 -3.88 12.86 56.33
CA LEU A 3 -4.75 12.45 55.18
C LEU A 3 -4.10 13.03 53.89
N ILE A 4 -3.96 12.39 52.72
CA ILE A 4 -4.86 11.58 51.87
C ILE A 4 -3.96 11.10 50.68
N ASN A 5 -3.87 9.81 50.32
CA ASN A 5 -4.77 8.91 49.58
C ASN A 5 -4.57 8.83 48.05
N THR A 6 -4.53 7.57 47.59
CA THR A 6 -4.97 7.02 46.30
C THR A 6 -4.11 7.17 45.03
N PHE A 7 -3.33 6.12 44.72
CA PHE A 7 -3.30 5.55 43.36
C PHE A 7 -3.04 4.03 43.41
N THR A 8 -3.98 3.29 44.01
CA THR A 8 -4.12 1.85 43.76
C THR A 8 -5.39 1.66 42.94
N LYS A 9 -5.25 1.30 41.66
CA LYS A 9 -6.27 0.58 40.90
C LYS A 9 -5.65 0.02 39.61
N GLY A 10 -5.21 -1.23 39.72
CA GLY A 10 -5.20 -2.25 38.67
C GLY A 10 -4.79 -1.83 37.27
N LEU A 11 -3.48 -1.77 37.01
CA LEU A 11 -2.96 -2.02 35.67
C LEU A 11 -3.08 -3.52 35.40
N LYS A 12 -4.15 -3.94 34.71
CA LYS A 12 -4.19 -5.28 34.12
C LYS A 12 -3.12 -5.32 33.02
N PRO A 13 -2.29 -6.37 32.92
CA PRO A 13 -1.36 -6.49 31.81
C PRO A 13 -2.17 -6.53 30.51
N LEU A 14 -1.97 -5.57 29.61
CA LEU A 14 -2.47 -5.67 28.24
C LEU A 14 -1.71 -6.82 27.58
N THR A 15 -2.36 -7.98 27.48
CA THR A 15 -1.86 -9.08 26.67
C THR A 15 -2.10 -8.71 25.21
N LEU A 16 -1.08 -8.20 24.54
CA LEU A 16 -1.12 -7.94 23.11
C LEU A 16 -1.04 -9.28 22.39
N ALA A 17 -2.18 -9.90 22.08
CA ALA A 17 -2.21 -11.08 21.24
C ALA A 17 -1.88 -10.64 19.80
N ALA A 18 -0.60 -10.76 19.42
CA ALA A 18 -0.19 -10.64 18.03
C ALA A 18 -0.76 -11.84 17.28
N ALA A 19 -1.86 -11.62 16.54
CA ALA A 19 -2.48 -12.65 15.72
C ALA A 19 -1.62 -12.88 14.47
N SER A 20 -0.67 -13.79 14.56
CA SER A 20 -0.06 -14.40 13.38
C SER A 20 -1.09 -15.36 12.76
N LEU A 21 -1.71 -14.93 11.66
CA LEU A 21 -2.47 -15.81 10.77
C LEU A 21 -1.46 -16.72 10.04
N LEU A 22 -0.92 -17.72 10.73
CA LEU A 22 -0.41 -18.90 10.07
C LEU A 22 -1.62 -19.73 9.67
N VAL A 23 -1.82 -19.88 8.37
CA VAL A 23 -2.74 -20.85 7.80
C VAL A 23 -2.31 -22.23 8.28
N ALA A 24 -2.96 -22.72 9.33
CA ALA A 24 -2.85 -24.09 9.80
C ALA A 24 -4.11 -24.86 9.35
N PRO A 25 -3.95 -26.12 8.89
CA PRO A 25 -5.05 -26.92 8.36
C PRO A 25 -6.12 -27.23 9.41
N ALA A 26 -7.35 -27.40 8.91
CA ALA A 26 -8.66 -27.25 9.56
C ALA A 26 -9.00 -28.11 10.80
N ASN A 27 -8.06 -28.80 11.43
CA ASN A 27 -8.36 -29.76 12.50
C ASN A 27 -7.84 -29.34 13.90
N ALA A 28 -7.39 -28.10 14.08
CA ALA A 28 -6.83 -27.63 15.37
C ALA A 28 -7.75 -26.67 16.16
N TYR A 29 -8.98 -26.44 15.70
CA TYR A 29 -9.91 -25.46 16.29
C TYR A 29 -11.22 -26.10 16.77
N SER A 30 -11.15 -26.95 17.80
CA SER A 30 -12.35 -27.38 18.53
C SER A 30 -12.72 -26.48 19.72
N ASP A 31 -11.91 -25.46 20.03
CA ASP A 31 -12.09 -24.62 21.24
C ASP A 31 -12.69 -23.23 20.96
N ILE A 32 -13.25 -23.02 19.76
CA ILE A 32 -13.88 -21.75 19.36
C ILE A 32 -15.07 -21.36 20.26
N ASP A 33 -15.72 -22.34 20.89
CA ASP A 33 -16.87 -22.10 21.76
C ASP A 33 -16.50 -21.27 23.01
N LYS A 34 -15.23 -21.27 23.42
CA LYS A 34 -14.74 -20.52 24.57
C LYS A 34 -14.66 -19.00 24.30
N TYR A 35 -14.63 -18.60 23.04
CA TYR A 35 -14.52 -17.20 22.60
C TYR A 35 -15.85 -16.62 22.07
N SER A 36 -16.96 -17.34 22.20
CA SER A 36 -18.32 -16.90 21.84
C SER A 36 -18.70 -15.51 22.40
N LYS A 37 -18.15 -15.14 23.58
CA LYS A 37 -18.35 -13.79 24.15
C LYS A 37 -17.69 -12.67 23.36
N VAL A 38 -16.64 -12.92 22.60
CA VAL A 38 -16.01 -11.91 21.73
C VAL A 38 -16.89 -11.68 20.49
N THR A 39 -17.47 -12.73 19.95
CA THR A 39 -18.41 -12.66 18.82
C THR A 39 -19.68 -11.89 19.16
N SER A 40 -20.23 -12.06 20.37
CA SER A 40 -21.44 -11.35 20.79
C SER A 40 -21.23 -9.85 21.03
N VAL A 41 -20.00 -9.43 21.33
CA VAL A 41 -19.64 -8.02 21.42
C VAL A 41 -19.55 -7.38 20.03
N MET A 42 -19.14 -8.13 19.00
CA MET A 42 -19.18 -7.65 17.61
C MET A 42 -20.61 -7.51 17.07
N GLN A 43 -21.55 -8.35 17.53
CA GLN A 43 -22.96 -8.28 17.13
C GLN A 43 -23.73 -7.10 17.75
N LYS A 44 -23.14 -6.35 18.71
CA LYS A 44 -23.80 -5.17 19.26
C LYS A 44 -23.79 -4.05 18.22
N THR A 45 -24.95 -3.79 17.63
CA THR A 45 -25.21 -3.01 16.41
C THR A 45 -24.74 -1.55 16.42
N GLU A 46 -24.47 -0.93 17.57
CA GLU A 46 -23.83 0.40 17.59
C GLU A 46 -22.34 0.34 17.27
N SER A 47 -21.72 -0.82 17.48
CA SER A 47 -20.30 -1.03 17.27
C SER A 47 -19.88 -1.31 15.84
N SER A 48 -20.80 -1.88 15.06
CA SER A 48 -20.52 -2.15 13.65
C SER A 48 -20.48 -0.88 12.82
N ASN A 49 -21.20 0.18 13.20
CA ASN A 49 -21.25 1.43 12.41
C ASN A 49 -19.95 2.23 12.42
N TYR A 50 -19.09 2.09 13.44
CA TYR A 50 -17.78 2.73 13.43
C TYR A 50 -16.69 1.91 12.74
N LEU A 51 -16.87 0.59 12.58
CA LEU A 51 -15.99 -0.23 11.75
C LEU A 51 -16.27 -0.04 10.25
N LEU A 52 -17.53 0.25 9.90
CA LEU A 52 -17.96 0.45 8.51
C LEU A 52 -17.68 1.88 7.98
N ASN A 53 -17.32 2.81 8.86
CA ASN A 53 -17.03 4.21 8.51
C ASN A 53 -15.54 4.56 8.63
N ILE A 54 -14.65 3.60 8.92
CA ILE A 54 -13.20 3.79 8.77
C ILE A 54 -12.88 3.69 7.27
N ASP A 55 -13.38 4.73 6.60
CA ASP A 55 -13.14 5.28 5.27
C ASP A 55 -12.85 4.28 4.15
N ASP A 56 -13.85 3.98 3.32
CA ASP A 56 -13.72 3.32 2.01
C ASP A 56 -12.50 3.82 1.21
N ARG A 57 -12.07 5.07 1.42
CA ARG A 57 -10.92 5.66 0.74
C ARG A 57 -9.57 5.17 1.24
N GLU A 58 -9.40 4.92 2.54
CA GLU A 58 -8.13 4.41 3.06
C GLU A 58 -7.94 2.94 2.66
N GLU A 59 -9.02 2.15 2.70
CA GLU A 59 -9.02 0.79 2.15
C GLU A 59 -8.69 0.81 0.64
N MET A 60 -9.33 1.69 -0.13
CA MET A 60 -9.08 1.83 -1.56
C MET A 60 -7.64 2.25 -1.86
N PHE A 61 -7.06 3.17 -1.07
CA PHE A 61 -5.66 3.58 -1.20
C PHE A 61 -4.72 2.40 -0.96
N MET A 62 -4.93 1.65 0.11
CA MET A 62 -4.11 0.48 0.46
C MET A 62 -4.26 -0.65 -0.56
N LEU A 63 -5.46 -0.86 -1.11
CA LEU A 63 -5.69 -1.82 -2.18
C LEU A 63 -4.97 -1.43 -3.46
N ASN A 64 -5.06 -0.15 -3.86
CA ASN A 64 -4.33 0.34 -5.04
C ASN A 64 -2.83 0.24 -4.84
N LYS A 65 -2.32 0.58 -3.65
CA LYS A 65 -0.90 0.43 -3.31
C LYS A 65 -0.43 -1.01 -3.48
N ARG A 66 -1.17 -1.98 -2.92
CA ARG A 66 -0.84 -3.40 -3.05
C ARG A 66 -0.88 -3.88 -4.50
N LYS A 67 -1.90 -3.48 -5.28
CA LYS A 67 -1.99 -3.81 -6.72
C LYS A 67 -0.80 -3.27 -7.48
N PHE A 68 -0.47 -2.00 -7.26
CA PHE A 68 0.70 -1.36 -7.86
C PHE A 68 1.99 -2.11 -7.53
N GLN A 69 2.23 -2.41 -6.24
CA GLN A 69 3.43 -3.13 -5.80
C GLN A 69 3.55 -4.51 -6.46
N CYS A 70 2.45 -5.27 -6.55
CA CYS A 70 2.48 -6.59 -7.19
C CYS A 70 2.85 -6.51 -8.68
N HIS A 71 2.38 -5.50 -9.40
CA HIS A 71 2.76 -5.28 -10.80
C HIS A 71 4.20 -4.76 -10.92
N LEU A 72 4.61 -3.85 -10.03
CA LEU A 72 5.95 -3.28 -10.02
C LEU A 72 7.02 -4.36 -9.81
N GLU A 73 6.84 -5.21 -8.80
CA GLU A 73 7.78 -6.29 -8.47
C GLU A 73 7.95 -7.26 -9.64
N LYS A 74 6.84 -7.73 -10.22
CA LYS A 74 6.88 -8.62 -11.40
C LYS A 74 7.55 -7.98 -12.60
N TRP A 75 7.19 -6.71 -12.88
CA TRP A 75 7.81 -5.99 -13.98
C TRP A 75 9.31 -5.82 -13.78
N GLN A 76 9.76 -5.45 -12.57
CA GLN A 76 11.17 -5.32 -12.26
C GLN A 76 11.90 -6.67 -12.40
N GLU A 77 11.34 -7.75 -11.84
CA GLU A 77 11.91 -9.10 -11.94
C GLU A 77 12.05 -9.56 -13.40
N ASP A 78 10.98 -9.45 -14.19
CA ASP A 78 10.95 -9.90 -15.58
C ASP A 78 11.81 -9.04 -16.51
N THR A 79 12.00 -7.75 -16.19
CA THR A 79 12.69 -6.79 -17.07
C THR A 79 14.10 -6.40 -16.64
N MET A 80 14.58 -6.83 -15.46
CA MET A 80 15.89 -6.44 -14.90
C MET A 80 17.07 -6.66 -15.86
N PHE A 81 17.03 -7.75 -16.64
CA PHE A 81 18.09 -8.11 -17.59
C PHE A 81 17.74 -7.78 -19.05
N THR A 82 16.63 -7.10 -19.28
CA THR A 82 16.15 -6.75 -20.62
C THR A 82 16.79 -5.44 -21.07
N SER A 83 17.42 -5.46 -22.26
CA SER A 83 18.01 -4.27 -22.87
C SER A 83 17.08 -3.56 -23.87
N SER A 84 15.97 -4.21 -24.26
CA SER A 84 14.96 -3.65 -25.16
C SER A 84 14.01 -2.73 -24.40
N ILE A 85 14.07 -1.44 -24.72
CA ILE A 85 13.14 -0.44 -24.19
C ILE A 85 11.69 -0.77 -24.56
N SER A 86 11.45 -1.25 -25.78
CA SER A 86 10.12 -1.64 -26.22
C SER A 86 9.56 -2.75 -25.34
N ASP A 87 10.35 -3.80 -25.07
CA ASP A 87 9.92 -4.94 -24.26
C ASP A 87 9.63 -4.52 -22.81
N ILE A 88 10.43 -3.61 -22.26
CA ILE A 88 10.23 -3.03 -20.92
C ILE A 88 8.88 -2.32 -20.83
N ILE A 89 8.52 -1.52 -21.84
CA ILE A 89 7.27 -0.74 -21.87
C ILE A 89 6.07 -1.63 -22.22
N GLU A 90 6.22 -2.57 -23.14
CA GLU A 90 5.14 -3.46 -23.60
C GLU A 90 4.83 -4.58 -22.59
N HIS A 91 5.64 -4.73 -21.54
CA HIS A 91 5.41 -5.69 -20.47
C HIS A 91 4.00 -5.56 -19.86
N LYS A 92 3.33 -6.70 -19.68
CA LYS A 92 1.93 -6.76 -19.20
C LYS A 92 1.72 -6.01 -17.87
N ASP A 93 2.67 -6.11 -16.94
CA ASP A 93 2.57 -5.49 -15.62
C ASP A 93 2.84 -3.97 -15.68
N PHE A 94 3.70 -3.53 -16.62
CA PHE A 94 3.87 -2.10 -16.89
C PHE A 94 2.59 -1.49 -17.47
N GLN A 95 1.97 -2.19 -18.42
CA GLN A 95 0.67 -1.80 -18.98
C GLN A 95 -0.44 -1.79 -17.92
N ALA A 96 -0.42 -2.73 -16.97
CA ALA A 96 -1.35 -2.74 -15.84
C ALA A 96 -1.17 -1.51 -14.93
N ILE A 97 0.07 -1.10 -14.64
CA ILE A 97 0.37 0.15 -13.90
C ILE A 97 -0.19 1.37 -14.65
N ILE A 98 -0.01 1.44 -15.98
CA ILE A 98 -0.61 2.51 -16.80
C ILE A 98 -2.13 2.49 -16.71
N ALA A 99 -2.76 1.31 -16.79
CA ALA A 99 -4.20 1.15 -16.75
C ALA A 99 -4.82 1.58 -15.40
N MET A 100 -4.06 1.53 -14.31
CA MET A 100 -4.47 2.11 -13.02
C MET A 100 -4.63 3.65 -13.09
N GLY A 101 -3.95 4.30 -14.04
CA GLY A 101 -4.06 5.73 -14.31
C GLY A 101 -3.64 6.61 -13.14
N LYS A 102 -4.43 7.66 -12.85
CA LYS A 102 -4.13 8.64 -11.80
C LYS A 102 -3.98 8.02 -10.40
N LYS A 103 -4.58 6.85 -10.15
CA LYS A 103 -4.47 6.15 -8.86
C LYS A 103 -3.06 5.61 -8.61
N ALA A 104 -2.29 5.33 -9.65
CA ALA A 104 -0.91 4.84 -9.53
C ALA A 104 0.12 5.97 -9.35
N VAL A 105 -0.21 7.21 -9.75
CA VAL A 105 0.70 8.36 -9.72
C VAL A 105 1.42 8.57 -8.38
N PRO A 106 0.74 8.58 -7.20
CA PRO A 106 1.46 8.77 -5.94
C PRO A 106 2.51 7.68 -5.69
N PHE A 107 2.20 6.43 -6.04
CA PHE A 107 3.12 5.30 -5.86
C PHE A 107 4.27 5.31 -6.86
N ILE A 108 4.00 5.71 -8.11
CA ILE A 108 5.05 5.90 -9.12
C ILE A 108 6.02 6.99 -8.65
N LEU A 109 5.50 8.09 -8.10
CA LEU A 109 6.33 9.19 -7.59
C LEU A 109 7.22 8.75 -6.44
N ASP A 110 6.66 8.02 -5.47
CA ASP A 110 7.43 7.47 -4.34
C ASP A 110 8.58 6.57 -4.84
N GLU A 111 8.30 5.70 -5.82
CA GLU A 111 9.28 4.76 -6.36
C GLU A 111 10.40 5.47 -7.15
N ILE A 112 10.07 6.35 -8.09
CA ILE A 112 11.08 7.03 -8.92
C ILE A 112 11.89 8.08 -8.16
N GLU A 113 11.38 8.54 -7.02
CA GLU A 113 12.10 9.41 -6.10
C GLU A 113 13.14 8.63 -5.28
N TYR A 114 12.80 7.40 -4.88
CA TYR A 114 13.73 6.48 -4.24
C TYR A 114 14.79 5.96 -5.21
N GLU A 115 14.36 5.41 -6.34
CA GLU A 115 15.23 4.84 -7.37
C GLU A 115 14.79 5.26 -8.78
N PRO A 116 15.56 6.14 -9.46
CA PRO A 116 15.23 6.56 -10.81
C PRO A 116 15.24 5.39 -11.80
N SER A 117 14.09 5.12 -12.42
CA SER A 117 13.90 3.99 -13.34
C SER A 117 13.02 4.34 -14.55
N HIS A 118 12.93 3.41 -15.51
CA HIS A 118 12.07 3.52 -16.69
C HIS A 118 10.56 3.67 -16.34
N LEU A 119 10.18 3.43 -15.08
CA LEU A 119 8.83 3.63 -14.57
C LEU A 119 8.31 5.06 -14.81
N VAL A 120 9.21 6.04 -14.89
CA VAL A 120 8.87 7.43 -15.21
C VAL A 120 8.09 7.59 -16.52
N TRP A 121 8.24 6.66 -17.46
CA TRP A 121 7.49 6.68 -18.72
C TRP A 121 6.00 6.41 -18.53
N ALA A 122 5.62 5.68 -17.48
CA ALA A 122 4.21 5.52 -17.12
C ALA A 122 3.56 6.89 -16.86
N LEU A 123 4.25 7.84 -16.22
CA LEU A 123 3.74 9.20 -16.04
C LEU A 123 3.55 9.94 -17.36
N ASN A 124 4.48 9.79 -18.31
CA ASN A 124 4.34 10.41 -19.63
C ASN A 124 3.07 9.90 -20.34
N ILE A 125 2.78 8.60 -20.23
CA ILE A 125 1.62 7.97 -20.86
C ILE A 125 0.33 8.36 -20.13
N ILE A 126 0.30 8.28 -18.80
CA ILE A 126 -0.87 8.63 -17.97
C ILE A 126 -1.29 10.09 -18.19
N TYR A 127 -0.33 11.01 -18.32
CA TYR A 127 -0.61 12.43 -18.55
C TYR A 127 -0.65 12.82 -20.04
N GLY A 128 -0.36 11.90 -20.95
CA GLY A 128 -0.30 12.16 -22.39
C GLY A 128 0.70 13.25 -22.80
N LYS A 129 1.76 13.47 -21.99
CA LYS A 129 2.76 14.52 -22.24
C LYS A 129 4.16 14.04 -21.92
N LYS A 130 5.14 14.49 -22.71
CA LYS A 130 6.55 14.30 -22.41
C LYS A 130 7.04 15.43 -21.48
N ILE A 131 7.70 15.09 -20.37
CA ILE A 131 8.15 16.08 -19.38
C ILE A 131 9.29 16.99 -19.89
N THR A 132 10.07 16.50 -20.86
CA THR A 132 11.18 17.27 -21.44
C THR A 132 11.43 16.86 -22.89
N ASN A 133 11.70 17.84 -23.75
CA ASN A 133 12.09 17.62 -25.15
C ASN A 133 13.61 17.71 -25.35
N ARG A 134 14.39 17.77 -24.27
CA ARG A 134 15.85 17.80 -24.36
C ARG A 134 16.35 16.46 -24.91
N ASN A 135 17.16 16.50 -25.96
CA ASN A 135 17.70 15.30 -26.61
C ASN A 135 18.69 14.52 -25.71
N ASN A 136 19.25 15.18 -24.69
CA ASN A 136 20.23 14.60 -23.76
C ASN A 136 19.66 14.38 -22.34
N ALA A 137 18.33 14.45 -22.15
CA ALA A 137 17.75 14.21 -20.83
C ALA A 137 17.93 12.74 -20.42
N THR A 138 18.51 12.53 -19.25
CA THR A 138 18.62 11.19 -18.66
C THR A 138 17.31 10.77 -17.99
N ILE A 139 17.15 9.48 -17.71
CA ILE A 139 16.01 8.95 -16.94
C ILE A 139 15.93 9.65 -15.58
N ALA A 140 17.07 9.81 -14.90
CA ALA A 140 17.15 10.50 -13.62
C ALA A 140 16.68 11.96 -13.70
N ASP A 141 17.01 12.68 -14.78
CA ASP A 141 16.50 14.04 -14.99
C ASP A 141 14.98 14.06 -15.17
N ALA A 142 14.43 13.10 -15.92
CA ALA A 142 12.99 12.98 -16.10
C ALA A 142 12.26 12.70 -14.78
N CYS A 143 12.80 11.79 -13.94
CA CYS A 143 12.24 11.49 -12.62
C CYS A 143 12.23 12.74 -11.74
N LYS A 144 13.36 13.43 -11.63
CA LYS A 144 13.49 14.66 -10.84
C LYS A 144 12.51 15.75 -11.28
N LEU A 145 12.31 15.91 -12.59
CA LEU A 145 11.35 16.90 -13.12
C LEU A 145 9.90 16.54 -12.76
N TRP A 146 9.51 15.27 -12.87
CA TRP A 146 8.18 14.82 -12.50
C TRP A 146 7.91 14.99 -11.01
N VAL A 147 8.84 14.56 -10.15
CA VAL A 147 8.73 14.72 -8.69
C VAL A 147 8.62 16.21 -8.34
N LYS A 148 9.48 17.06 -8.93
CA LYS A 148 9.42 18.52 -8.71
C LYS A 148 8.08 19.14 -9.12
N ILE A 149 7.49 18.71 -10.23
CA ILE A 149 6.24 19.29 -10.74
C ILE A 149 5.02 18.82 -9.95
N LEU A 150 4.98 17.56 -9.52
CA LEU A 150 3.81 16.97 -8.88
C LEU A 150 3.82 17.07 -7.34
N ARG A 151 4.96 17.34 -6.72
CA ARG A 151 5.08 17.60 -5.28
C ARG A 151 5.24 19.10 -4.92
N SER A 152 5.35 19.99 -5.92
CA SER A 152 5.36 21.45 -5.70
C SER A 152 3.96 22.00 -5.52
#